data_AF-A0A4V1SG37-F1
#
_entry.id   AF-A0A4V1SG37-F1
#
_cell.length_a   1.000
_cell.length_b   1.000
_cell.length_c   1.000
_cell.angle_alpha   90.00
_cell.angle_beta   90.00
_cell.angle_gamma   90.00
#
_symmetry.space_group_name_H-M   'P 1'
#
loop_
_entity.id
_entity.type
_entity.pdbx_description
1 polymer ?
#
loop_
_entity_poly.entity_id
_entity_poly.type
_entity_poly.pdbx_seq_one_letter_code
_entity_poly.pdbx_strand_id
1 'polypeptide(L)'
;AELTDTIPGLAVSREDVTALANSRHFHGYQDLKSARAAFHPFSMAAAGIIVNLRTSEGFPPVRIWECPMVDEALPDVPKKGRWIQTGDRPGANPYFGAEMLECGKEIKP
;
A
#
# COMPACT_ATOMS: atom_id res chain seq x y z
N ALA A 1 7.82 -4.99 -22.06
CA ALA A 1 8.27 -5.94 -21.04
C ALA A 1 7.18 -6.02 -19.99
N GLU A 2 6.69 -7.22 -19.66
CA GLU A 2 5.82 -7.33 -18.50
C GLU A 2 6.64 -6.99 -17.25
N LEU A 3 6.02 -6.35 -16.25
CA LEU A 3 6.67 -5.98 -14.99
C LEU A 3 7.32 -7.19 -14.29
N THR A 4 6.87 -8.40 -14.65
CA THR A 4 7.31 -9.71 -14.18
C THR A 4 8.65 -10.19 -14.76
N ASP A 5 9.06 -9.72 -15.94
CA ASP A 5 10.27 -10.19 -16.62
C ASP A 5 11.57 -9.68 -15.99
N THR A 6 11.51 -8.54 -15.28
CA THR A 6 12.64 -7.90 -14.59
C THR A 6 12.80 -8.30 -13.12
N ILE A 7 11.94 -9.19 -12.61
CA ILE A 7 11.96 -9.69 -11.22
C ILE A 7 13.17 -10.58 -10.87
N PRO A 8 13.79 -11.38 -11.77
CA PRO A 8 14.85 -12.31 -11.38
C PRO A 8 16.05 -11.58 -10.77
N GLY A 9 16.12 -11.56 -9.43
CA GLY A 9 17.16 -10.86 -8.66
C GLY A 9 16.63 -9.93 -7.56
N LEU A 10 15.35 -9.53 -7.63
CA LEU A 10 14.70 -8.72 -6.60
C LEU A 10 13.93 -9.64 -5.63
N ALA A 11 14.04 -9.39 -4.32
CA ALA A 11 13.32 -10.12 -3.27
C ALA A 11 11.82 -9.73 -3.20
N VAL A 12 11.11 -9.86 -4.32
CA VAL A 12 9.72 -9.44 -4.49
C VAL A 12 8.82 -10.62 -4.87
N SER A 13 7.61 -10.66 -4.31
CA SER A 13 6.65 -11.71 -4.61
C SER A 13 6.04 -11.53 -5.99
N ARG A 14 6.02 -12.59 -6.81
CA ARG A 14 5.30 -12.60 -8.09
C ARG A 14 3.80 -12.39 -7.91
N GLU A 15 3.26 -12.85 -6.79
CA GLU A 15 1.85 -12.63 -6.41
C GLU A 15 1.59 -11.14 -6.19
N ASP A 16 2.43 -10.46 -5.40
CA ASP A 16 2.27 -9.02 -5.15
C ASP A 16 2.44 -8.21 -6.43
N VAL A 17 3.38 -8.57 -7.32
CA VAL A 17 3.55 -7.90 -8.61
C VAL A 17 2.32 -8.08 -9.50
N THR A 18 1.74 -9.29 -9.52
CA THR A 18 0.50 -9.56 -10.26
C THR A 18 -0.68 -8.79 -9.67
N ALA A 19 -0.81 -8.77 -8.34
CA ALA A 19 -1.85 -8.02 -7.63
C ALA A 19 -1.74 -6.52 -7.90
N LEU A 20 -0.52 -5.96 -7.88
CA LEU A 20 -0.27 -4.56 -8.22
C LEU A 20 -0.68 -4.25 -9.66
N ALA A 21 -0.28 -5.10 -10.60
CA ALA A 21 -0.64 -4.94 -12.00
C ALA A 21 -2.17 -4.97 -12.20
N ASN A 22 -2.88 -5.90 -11.57
CA ASN A 22 -4.33 -6.05 -11.69
C ASN A 22 -5.12 -4.91 -11.02
N SER A 23 -4.57 -4.31 -9.98
CA SER A 23 -5.23 -3.24 -9.20
C SER A 23 -4.83 -1.82 -9.62
N ARG A 24 -3.97 -1.65 -10.65
CA ARG A 24 -3.43 -0.34 -11.09
C ARG A 24 -4.48 0.69 -11.53
N HIS A 25 -5.71 0.26 -11.81
CA HIS A 25 -6.81 1.12 -12.24
C HIS A 25 -7.76 1.41 -11.07
N PHE A 26 -7.40 2.40 -10.25
CA PHE A 26 -8.18 2.83 -9.08
C PHE A 26 -8.68 4.29 -9.19
N HIS A 27 -8.86 4.79 -10.42
CA HIS A 27 -9.36 6.14 -10.73
C HIS A 27 -10.82 6.11 -11.22
N GLY A 28 -11.49 7.27 -11.27
CA GLY A 28 -12.83 7.43 -11.88
C GLY A 28 -14.03 7.25 -10.93
N TYR A 29 -13.77 6.97 -9.65
CA TYR A 29 -14.80 6.92 -8.61
C TYR A 29 -15.31 8.32 -8.25
N GLN A 30 -16.61 8.42 -7.95
CA GLN A 30 -17.29 9.70 -7.68
C GLN A 30 -17.27 10.07 -6.19
N ASP A 31 -16.90 9.14 -5.32
CA ASP A 31 -16.85 9.32 -3.88
C ASP A 31 -15.61 8.69 -3.26
N LEU A 32 -15.22 9.21 -2.09
CA LEU A 32 -14.02 8.76 -1.39
C LEU A 32 -14.13 7.32 -0.90
N LYS A 33 -15.33 6.81 -0.59
CA LYS A 33 -15.50 5.45 -0.07
C LYS A 33 -15.14 4.45 -1.17
N SER A 34 -15.71 4.59 -2.36
CA SER A 34 -15.39 3.74 -3.50
C SER A 34 -13.95 3.93 -3.99
N ALA A 35 -13.42 5.15 -3.98
CA ALA A 35 -12.01 5.39 -4.31
C ALA A 35 -11.05 4.68 -3.34
N ARG A 36 -11.32 4.73 -2.04
CA ARG A 36 -10.52 4.05 -1.00
C ARG A 36 -10.61 2.52 -1.10
N ALA A 37 -11.80 1.99 -1.39
CA ALA A 37 -11.99 0.55 -1.63
C ALA A 37 -11.17 0.06 -2.83
N ALA A 38 -11.15 0.83 -3.93
CA ALA A 38 -10.34 0.50 -5.10
C ALA A 38 -8.84 0.68 -4.87
N PHE A 39 -8.45 1.67 -4.06
CA PHE A 39 -7.06 1.93 -3.70
C PHE A 39 -6.47 0.84 -2.78
N HIS A 40 -7.29 0.23 -1.91
CA HIS A 40 -6.84 -0.78 -0.95
C HIS A 40 -6.00 -1.92 -1.55
N PRO A 41 -6.46 -2.68 -2.56
CA PRO A 41 -5.68 -3.78 -3.14
C PRO A 41 -4.38 -3.29 -3.78
N PHE A 42 -4.39 -2.11 -4.42
CA PHE A 42 -3.20 -1.50 -5.00
C PHE A 42 -2.17 -1.15 -3.92
N SER A 43 -2.61 -0.48 -2.86
CA SER A 43 -1.75 -0.04 -1.77
C SER A 43 -1.16 -1.23 -0.99
N MET A 44 -1.94 -2.29 -0.82
CA MET A 44 -1.48 -3.55 -0.21
C MET A 44 -0.38 -4.22 -1.03
N ALA A 45 -0.61 -4.40 -2.33
CA ALA A 45 0.35 -5.02 -3.24
C ALA A 45 1.66 -4.20 -3.35
N ALA A 46 1.53 -2.87 -3.45
CA ALA A 46 2.69 -1.98 -3.48
C ALA A 46 3.51 -2.09 -2.18
N ALA A 47 2.84 -2.07 -1.02
CA ALA A 47 3.51 -2.24 0.27
C ALA A 47 4.19 -3.62 0.41
N GLY A 48 3.58 -4.69 -0.10
CA GLY A 48 4.15 -6.04 -0.11
C GLY A 48 5.46 -6.14 -0.91
N ILE A 49 5.57 -5.41 -2.02
CA ILE A 49 6.81 -5.30 -2.80
C ILE A 49 7.85 -4.48 -2.05
N ILE A 50 7.45 -3.28 -1.57
CA ILE A 50 8.38 -2.28 -1.06
C ILE A 50 8.94 -2.65 0.32
N VAL A 51 8.24 -3.48 1.13
CA VAL A 51 8.70 -3.88 2.46
C VAL A 51 10.06 -4.58 2.43
N ASN A 52 10.33 -5.34 1.37
CA ASN A 52 11.59 -6.04 1.18
C ASN A 52 12.64 -5.18 0.45
N LEU A 53 12.20 -4.30 -0.44
CA LEU A 53 13.13 -3.46 -1.23
C LEU A 53 13.68 -2.27 -0.44
N ARG A 54 12.92 -1.73 0.52
CA ARG A 54 13.29 -0.50 1.24
C ARG A 54 14.58 -0.57 2.06
N THR A 55 15.09 -1.77 2.33
CA THR A 55 16.37 -1.99 3.02
C THR A 55 17.53 -2.27 2.07
N SER A 56 17.26 -2.34 0.77
CA SER A 56 18.30 -2.58 -0.24
C SER A 56 19.18 -1.35 -0.44
N GLU A 57 20.46 -1.58 -0.71
CA GLU A 57 21.40 -0.51 -1.01
C GLU A 57 20.92 0.34 -2.21
N GLY A 58 20.97 1.67 -2.05
CA GLY A 58 20.54 2.61 -3.08
C GLY A 58 19.02 2.80 -3.20
N PHE A 59 18.20 2.10 -2.41
CA PHE A 59 16.76 2.33 -2.40
C PHE A 59 16.42 3.63 -1.64
N PRO A 60 15.52 4.50 -2.18
CA PRO A 60 15.17 5.74 -1.50
C PRO A 60 14.47 5.50 -0.16
N PRO A 61 14.64 6.38 0.84
CA PRO A 61 14.01 6.21 2.14
C PRO A 61 12.49 6.29 2.02
N VAL A 62 11.84 5.19 2.41
CA VAL A 62 10.38 5.06 2.44
C VAL A 62 9.93 4.37 3.72
N ARG A 63 8.80 4.82 4.28
CA ARG A 63 8.14 4.18 5.41
C ARG A 63 6.91 3.44 4.92
N ILE A 64 6.60 2.33 5.58
CA ILE A 64 5.37 1.57 5.35
C ILE A 64 4.55 1.64 6.62
N TRP A 65 3.27 1.92 6.46
CA TRP A 65 2.32 2.06 7.55
C TRP A 65 1.20 1.05 7.41
N GLU A 66 0.60 0.64 8.53
CA GLU A 66 -0.52 -0.30 8.60
C GLU A 66 -1.65 0.29 9.46
N CYS A 67 -2.87 0.18 8.96
CA CYS A 67 -4.10 0.33 9.73
C CYS A 67 -4.68 -1.07 9.97
N PRO A 68 -4.96 -1.48 11.22
CA PRO A 68 -5.35 -2.85 11.55
C PRO A 68 -6.87 -3.11 11.48
N MET A 69 -7.65 -2.14 11.01
CA MET A 69 -9.11 -2.10 11.12
C MET A 69 -9.75 -1.40 9.91
N VAL A 70 -9.15 -1.54 8.71
CA VAL A 70 -9.65 -0.87 7.51
C VAL A 70 -11.04 -1.37 7.09
N ASP A 71 -11.38 -2.60 7.47
CA ASP A 71 -12.71 -3.18 7.31
C ASP A 71 -13.83 -2.39 8.02
N GLU A 72 -13.50 -1.61 9.06
CA GLU A 72 -14.47 -0.73 9.72
C GLU A 72 -14.80 0.52 8.87
N ALA A 73 -13.90 0.97 8.00
CA ALA A 73 -14.13 2.09 7.06
C ALA A 73 -14.66 1.62 5.70
N LEU A 74 -14.25 0.42 5.27
CA LEU A 74 -14.51 -0.13 3.95
C LEU A 74 -15.06 -1.55 4.11
N PRO A 75 -16.38 -1.77 3.93
CA PRO A 75 -16.91 -3.11 3.97
C PRO A 75 -16.29 -3.96 2.85
N ASP A 76 -16.19 -5.27 3.09
CA ASP A 76 -15.72 -6.28 2.13
C ASP A 76 -14.24 -6.20 1.72
N VAL A 77 -13.41 -5.41 2.42
CA VAL A 77 -11.94 -5.45 2.26
C VAL A 77 -11.29 -6.23 3.42
N PRO A 78 -10.09 -6.80 3.20
CA PRO A 78 -9.30 -7.36 4.29
C PRO A 78 -9.10 -6.36 5.43
N LYS A 79 -9.15 -6.87 6.67
CA LYS A 79 -9.04 -6.09 7.91
C LYS A 79 -7.85 -5.12 7.97
N LYS A 80 -6.75 -5.46 7.29
CA LYS A 80 -5.54 -4.62 7.27
C LYS A 80 -5.47 -3.81 6.00
N GLY A 81 -5.04 -2.56 6.10
CA GLY A 81 -4.60 -1.76 4.96
C GLY A 81 -3.21 -1.21 5.20
N ARG A 82 -2.35 -1.30 4.19
CA ARG A 82 -0.99 -0.77 4.20
C ARG A 82 -0.84 0.36 3.21
N TRP A 83 0.13 1.24 3.41
CA TRP A 83 0.51 2.26 2.44
C TRP A 83 1.98 2.65 2.59
N ILE A 84 2.51 3.23 1.52
CA ILE A 84 3.88 3.75 1.45
C ILE A 84 3.82 5.27 1.64
N GLN A 85 4.77 5.81 2.41
CA GLN A 85 4.91 7.25 2.58
C GLN A 85 6.39 7.64 2.58
N THR A 86 6.72 8.68 1.81
CA THR A 86 8.05 9.28 1.76
C THR A 86 8.22 10.35 2.85
N GLY A 87 9.48 10.58 3.24
CA GLY A 87 9.84 11.58 4.25
C GLY A 87 9.55 11.13 5.69
N ASP A 88 9.68 12.08 6.62
CA ASP A 88 9.66 11.81 8.07
C ASP A 88 8.36 12.22 8.77
N ARG A 89 7.34 12.62 8.01
CA ARG A 89 6.05 13.01 8.57
C ARG A 89 5.31 11.78 9.15
N PRO A 90 4.47 11.97 10.19
CA PRO A 90 3.58 10.92 10.69
C PRO A 90 2.76 10.28 9.56
N GLY A 91 2.44 8.99 9.71
CA GLY A 91 1.71 8.22 8.71
C GLY A 91 0.30 8.74 8.54
N ALA A 92 0.02 9.36 7.40
CA ALA A 92 -1.30 9.91 7.07
C ALA A 92 -2.21 8.78 6.55
N ASN A 93 -3.14 8.31 7.40
CA ASN A 93 -4.05 7.20 7.10
C ASN A 93 -5.00 7.57 5.93
N PRO A 94 -4.93 6.86 4.79
CA PRO A 94 -5.77 7.16 3.64
C PRO A 94 -7.22 6.66 3.78
N TYR A 95 -7.51 5.78 4.74
CA TYR A 95 -8.78 5.04 4.82
C TYR A 95 -9.86 5.75 5.66
N PHE A 96 -9.48 6.44 6.73
CA PHE A 96 -10.42 7.03 7.69
C PHE A 96 -10.55 8.56 7.62
N GLY A 97 -9.79 9.23 6.74
CA GLY A 97 -9.85 10.69 6.60
C GLY A 97 -9.27 11.43 7.81
N ALA A 98 -9.70 12.68 7.99
CA ALA A 98 -9.09 13.62 8.94
C ALA A 98 -9.22 13.18 10.41
N GLU A 99 -10.28 12.45 10.77
CA GLU A 99 -10.56 12.06 12.15
C GLU A 99 -9.58 11.02 12.70
N MET A 100 -8.94 10.25 11.82
CA MET A 100 -7.93 9.25 12.23
C MET A 100 -6.67 9.34 11.37
N LEU A 101 -6.33 10.56 10.96
CA LEU A 101 -5.21 10.81 10.05
C LEU A 101 -3.89 10.22 10.57
N GLU A 102 -3.67 10.22 11.88
CA GLU A 102 -2.40 9.78 12.49
C GLU A 102 -2.47 8.39 13.15
N CYS A 103 -3.54 7.61 12.94
CA CYS A 103 -3.72 6.33 13.64
C CYS A 103 -2.92 5.14 13.05
N GLY A 104 -2.13 5.39 12.00
CA GLY A 104 -1.29 4.37 11.36
C GLY A 104 -0.13 3.91 12.24
N LYS A 105 0.20 2.63 12.18
CA LYS A 105 1.42 2.08 12.79
C LYS A 105 2.48 1.84 11.73
N GLU A 106 3.69 2.36 11.94
CA GLU A 106 4.81 2.11 11.04
C GLU A 106 5.27 0.64 11.15
N ILE A 107 5.36 -0.06 10.03
CA ILE A 107 6.01 -1.37 9.93
C ILE A 107 7.52 -1.14 9.91
N LYS A 108 8.21 -1.46 10.99
CA LYS A 108 9.67 -1.34 11.07
C LYS A 108 10.36 -2.40 10.17
N PRO A 109 11.49 -2.05 9.51
CA PRO A 109 12.33 -3.01 8.80
C PRO A 109 12.83 -4.14 9.69
#